data_AF-A0A3N5XDE5-F1
#
_entry.id   AF-A0A3N5XDE5-F1
#
_cell.length_a   1.000
_cell.length_b   1.000
_cell.length_c   1.000
_cell.angle_alpha   90.00
_cell.angle_beta   90.00
_cell.angle_gamma   90.00
#
_symmetry.space_group_name_H-M   'P 1'
#
loop_
_entity.id
_entity.type
_entity.pdbx_description
1 polymer ?
#
loop_
_entity_poly.entity_id
_entity_poly.type
_entity_poly.pdbx_seq_one_letter_code
_entity_poly.pdbx_strand_id
1 'polypeptide(L)'
;MLPETRATLAKLRSFLTGKQLDTWQGEIPYLPQYAAIEYFHSRVKLIDSSGVSGVRFLTVYAQDTVEISNQRLEYVFSGLSKDGKLYLVAHFPVFVSTQESDEWERAFKRILNRDLTDESLEYRTYLKSVIDSLEKREDRAFQPDLAKLDQLLQSVDVSQARF
;
A
#
# COMPACT_ATOMS: atom_id res chain seq x y z
N MET A 1 12.59 11.48 -19.30
CA MET A 1 12.14 10.52 -18.27
C MET A 1 13.38 9.91 -17.65
N LEU A 2 13.52 9.95 -16.32
CA LEU A 2 14.70 9.39 -15.65
C LEU A 2 14.70 7.86 -15.83
N PRO A 3 15.88 7.20 -15.93
CA PRO A 3 15.98 5.75 -16.09
C PRO A 3 15.19 4.95 -15.04
N GLU A 4 15.25 5.41 -13.78
CA GLU A 4 14.51 4.88 -12.63
C GLU A 4 12.99 4.85 -12.87
N THR A 5 12.42 5.96 -13.33
CA THR A 5 10.98 6.08 -13.67
C THR A 5 10.58 5.04 -14.73
N ARG A 6 11.46 4.74 -15.70
CA ARG A 6 11.17 3.75 -16.76
C ARG A 6 11.12 2.35 -16.21
N ALA A 7 12.07 2.02 -15.33
CA ALA A 7 12.13 0.73 -14.68
C ALA A 7 10.89 0.48 -13.81
N THR A 8 10.47 1.46 -13.00
CA THR A 8 9.28 1.33 -12.16
C THR A 8 8.00 1.14 -12.97
N LEU A 9 7.80 1.92 -14.04
CA LEU A 9 6.65 1.75 -14.93
C LEU A 9 6.64 0.37 -15.61
N ALA A 10 7.80 -0.15 -16.01
CA ALA A 10 7.91 -1.48 -16.59
C ALA A 10 7.56 -2.58 -15.57
N LYS A 11 8.05 -2.48 -14.33
CA LYS A 11 7.70 -3.39 -13.24
C LYS A 11 6.20 -3.36 -12.95
N LEU A 12 5.59 -2.16 -12.89
CA LEU A 12 4.15 -2.04 -12.66
C LEU A 12 3.34 -2.70 -13.78
N ARG A 13 3.69 -2.46 -15.04
CA ARG A 13 3.03 -3.11 -16.18
C ARG A 13 3.12 -4.62 -16.10
N SER A 14 4.27 -5.16 -15.71
CA SER A 14 4.46 -6.60 -15.50
C SER A 14 3.55 -7.14 -14.39
N PHE A 15 3.51 -6.47 -13.23
CA PHE A 15 2.66 -6.82 -12.10
C PHE A 15 1.17 -6.89 -12.51
N LEU A 16 0.69 -5.85 -13.19
CA LEU A 16 -0.72 -5.74 -13.62
C LEU A 16 -1.09 -6.79 -14.68
N THR A 17 -0.19 -7.05 -15.63
CA THR A 17 -0.46 -8.02 -16.71
C THR A 17 -0.44 -9.45 -16.18
N GLY A 18 0.50 -9.76 -15.28
CA GLY A 18 0.63 -11.09 -14.69
C GLY A 18 -0.39 -11.41 -13.60
N LYS A 19 -1.11 -10.40 -13.08
CA LYS A 19 -2.05 -10.52 -11.94
C LYS A 19 -1.42 -11.25 -10.73
N GLN A 20 -0.14 -11.01 -10.48
CA GLN A 20 0.66 -11.72 -9.47
C GLN A 20 0.40 -11.19 -8.05
N LEU A 21 -0.86 -11.19 -7.61
CA LEU A 21 -1.23 -10.61 -6.32
C LEU A 21 -0.60 -11.33 -5.13
N ASP A 22 -0.59 -12.67 -5.16
CA ASP A 22 -0.19 -13.49 -4.00
C ASP A 22 1.27 -13.98 -4.09
N THR A 23 1.95 -13.75 -5.21
CA THR A 23 3.29 -14.31 -5.50
C THR A 23 4.37 -13.25 -5.67
N TRP A 24 4.03 -11.96 -5.59
CA TRP A 24 5.00 -10.88 -5.72
C TRP A 24 5.91 -10.84 -4.49
N GLN A 25 7.22 -10.74 -4.73
CA GLN A 25 8.24 -10.66 -3.69
C GLN A 25 8.91 -9.28 -3.80
N GLY A 26 8.84 -8.49 -2.74
CA GLY A 26 9.36 -7.12 -2.67
C GLY A 26 8.29 -6.03 -2.80
N GLU A 27 8.72 -4.76 -2.86
CA GLU A 27 7.83 -3.59 -2.90
C GLU A 27 6.94 -3.56 -4.16
N ILE A 28 5.72 -3.06 -4.00
CA ILE A 28 4.83 -2.83 -5.13
C ILE A 28 5.35 -1.60 -5.90
N PRO A 29 5.55 -1.70 -7.24
CA PRO A 29 6.09 -0.59 -8.02
C PRO A 29 5.27 0.70 -7.87
N TYR A 30 5.94 1.76 -7.38
CA TYR A 30 5.32 3.03 -6.96
C TYR A 30 6.15 4.26 -7.40
N LEU A 31 5.49 5.37 -7.76
CA LEU A 31 6.11 6.68 -8.03
C LEU A 31 5.32 7.83 -7.37
N PRO A 32 5.97 8.96 -7.04
CA PRO A 32 7.41 9.20 -7.10
C PRO A 32 8.16 8.29 -6.12
N GLN A 33 9.41 7.94 -6.41
CA GLN A 33 10.22 7.22 -5.43
C GLN A 33 10.43 8.14 -4.23
N TYR A 34 9.79 7.84 -3.09
CA TYR A 34 10.16 8.44 -1.82
C TYR A 34 11.40 7.70 -1.29
N ALA A 35 12.31 8.41 -0.63
CA ALA A 35 13.37 7.78 0.15
C ALA A 35 12.77 7.20 1.45
N ALA A 36 11.82 6.30 1.32
CA ALA A 36 11.07 5.65 2.39
C ALA A 36 10.85 4.18 2.01
N ILE A 37 10.89 3.31 3.00
CA ILE A 37 10.72 1.86 2.83
C ILE A 37 9.23 1.53 2.88
N GLU A 38 8.76 0.69 1.95
CA GLU A 38 7.46 0.02 2.09
C GLU A 38 7.59 -1.09 3.12
N TYR A 39 7.09 -0.89 4.35
CA TYR A 39 7.30 -1.88 5.41
C TYR A 39 6.54 -3.20 5.19
N PHE A 40 5.39 -3.12 4.55
CA PHE A 40 4.57 -4.28 4.18
C PHE A 40 3.54 -3.85 3.15
N HIS A 41 2.91 -4.81 2.49
CA HIS A 41 1.62 -4.63 1.85
C HIS A 41 0.63 -5.64 2.41
N SER A 42 -0.60 -5.19 2.60
CA SER A 42 -1.73 -6.05 2.93
C SER A 42 -2.96 -5.57 2.18
N ARG A 43 -4.03 -6.37 2.16
CA ARG A 43 -5.30 -6.06 1.49
C ARG A 43 -5.03 -5.66 0.03
N VAL A 44 -4.17 -6.41 -0.65
CA VAL A 44 -3.83 -6.14 -2.04
C VAL A 44 -5.04 -6.45 -2.92
N LYS A 45 -5.44 -5.53 -3.80
CA LYS A 45 -6.57 -5.73 -4.70
C LYS A 45 -6.33 -5.03 -6.04
N LEU A 46 -6.71 -5.68 -7.13
CA LEU A 46 -6.74 -5.03 -8.44
C LEU A 46 -7.95 -4.11 -8.53
N ILE A 47 -7.72 -2.90 -9.02
CA ILE A 47 -8.76 -2.00 -9.49
C ILE A 47 -8.65 -1.92 -11.00
N ASP A 48 -9.71 -2.37 -11.67
CA ASP A 48 -9.83 -2.37 -13.11
C ASP A 48 -11.18 -1.75 -13.49
N SER A 49 -11.14 -0.63 -14.20
CA SER A 49 -12.31 0.16 -14.63
C SER A 49 -12.11 0.65 -16.08
N SER A 50 -13.09 1.37 -16.63
CA SER A 50 -12.94 1.98 -17.96
C SER A 50 -11.88 3.09 -18.01
N GLY A 51 -11.61 3.78 -16.90
CA GLY A 51 -10.68 4.90 -16.86
C GLY A 51 -9.26 4.51 -16.40
N VAL A 52 -9.16 3.60 -15.42
CA VAL A 52 -7.89 3.23 -14.78
C VAL A 52 -7.72 1.72 -14.60
N SER A 53 -6.46 1.28 -14.57
CA SER A 53 -6.03 -0.06 -14.19
C SER A 53 -4.88 0.04 -13.21
N GLY A 54 -4.98 -0.59 -12.04
CA GLY A 54 -3.93 -0.53 -11.06
C GLY A 54 -4.12 -1.50 -9.90
N VAL A 55 -3.27 -1.35 -8.90
CA VAL A 55 -3.31 -2.12 -7.65
C VAL A 55 -3.49 -1.16 -6.49
N ARG A 56 -4.35 -1.55 -5.54
CA ARG A 56 -4.46 -0.92 -4.23
C ARG A 56 -3.98 -1.86 -3.13
N PHE A 57 -3.41 -1.30 -2.08
CA PHE A 57 -2.93 -2.04 -0.91
C PHE A 57 -2.85 -1.11 0.30
N LEU A 58 -2.72 -1.70 1.49
CA LEU A 58 -2.44 -0.98 2.71
C LEU A 58 -0.97 -1.15 3.11
N THR A 59 -0.33 -0.05 3.52
CA THR A 59 1.08 -0.04 3.91
C THR A 59 1.37 1.07 4.93
N VAL A 60 2.63 1.13 5.36
CA VAL A 60 3.27 2.26 6.02
C VAL A 60 4.59 2.54 5.30
N TYR A 61 4.79 3.78 4.86
CA TYR A 61 6.08 4.27 4.39
C TYR A 61 6.81 5.03 5.50
N ALA A 62 8.05 4.65 5.78
CA ALA A 62 8.91 5.37 6.73
C ALA A 62 10.40 5.20 6.42
N GLN A 63 11.23 6.12 6.95
CA GLN A 63 12.68 6.12 6.75
C GLN A 63 13.44 5.31 7.80
N ASP A 64 12.84 5.14 8.98
CA ASP A 64 13.36 4.38 10.11
C ASP A 64 12.34 3.32 10.53
N THR A 65 12.76 2.37 11.38
CA THR A 65 11.88 1.37 12.00
C THR A 65 10.81 2.08 12.83
N VAL A 66 9.53 1.83 12.51
CA VAL A 66 8.39 2.52 13.13
C VAL A 66 7.34 1.53 13.62
N GLU A 67 6.60 1.95 14.64
CA GLU A 67 5.36 1.30 15.02
C GLU A 67 4.30 1.44 13.92
N ILE A 68 3.42 0.44 13.79
CA ILE A 68 2.19 0.57 13.02
C ILE A 68 1.09 1.09 13.94
N SER A 69 0.42 2.15 13.49
CA SER A 69 -0.69 2.79 14.20
C SER A 69 -1.65 3.47 13.22
N ASN A 70 -2.80 3.91 13.73
CA ASN A 70 -3.76 4.73 13.00
C ASN A 70 -3.15 6.03 12.43
N GLN A 71 -2.02 6.53 12.97
CA GLN A 71 -1.41 7.75 12.45
C GLN A 71 -0.57 7.53 11.19
N ARG A 72 -0.31 6.28 10.82
CA ARG A 72 0.66 5.91 9.79
C ARG A 72 0.09 5.01 8.70
N LEU A 73 -1.00 4.30 8.96
CA LEU A 73 -1.57 3.34 8.01
C LEU A 73 -2.17 4.06 6.80
N GLU A 74 -1.70 3.68 5.61
CA GLU A 74 -2.11 4.29 4.35
C GLU A 74 -2.78 3.28 3.44
N TYR A 75 -3.85 3.71 2.78
CA TYR A 75 -4.31 3.14 1.54
C TYR A 75 -3.53 3.76 0.39
N VAL A 76 -2.91 2.92 -0.43
CA VAL A 76 -2.11 3.35 -1.58
C VAL A 76 -2.68 2.69 -2.83
N PHE A 77 -2.88 3.49 -3.86
CA PHE A 77 -3.16 3.02 -5.22
C PHE A 77 -2.01 3.41 -6.14
N SER A 78 -1.53 2.46 -6.95
CA SER A 78 -0.56 2.67 -8.02
C SER A 78 -1.11 2.06 -9.31
N GLY A 79 -1.29 2.88 -10.34
CA GLY A 79 -1.95 2.46 -11.56
C GLY A 79 -1.62 3.32 -12.77
N LEU A 80 -2.26 2.95 -13.88
CA LEU A 80 -2.18 3.64 -15.16
C LEU A 80 -3.58 4.00 -15.64
N SER A 81 -3.68 5.05 -16.46
CA SER A 81 -4.86 5.25 -17.31
C SER A 81 -5.05 4.06 -18.24
N LYS A 82 -6.27 3.82 -18.73
CA LYS A 82 -6.52 2.68 -19.62
C LYS A 82 -5.76 2.69 -20.94
N ASP A 83 -5.41 3.88 -21.44
CA ASP A 83 -4.51 4.01 -22.60
C ASP A 83 -3.02 3.90 -22.24
N GLY A 84 -2.69 3.73 -20.96
CA GLY A 84 -1.34 3.53 -20.44
C GLY A 84 -0.45 4.77 -20.49
N LYS A 85 -1.00 5.95 -20.78
CA LYS A 85 -0.25 7.21 -20.97
C LYS A 85 -0.06 8.00 -19.69
N LEU A 86 -0.98 7.89 -18.74
CA LEU A 86 -0.91 8.54 -17.44
C LEU A 86 -0.60 7.52 -16.37
N TYR A 87 0.27 7.91 -15.44
CA TYR A 87 0.50 7.21 -14.20
C TYR A 87 -0.31 7.88 -13.10
N LEU A 88 -1.06 7.09 -12.34
CA LEU A 88 -1.96 7.57 -11.31
C LEU A 88 -1.58 6.96 -9.97
N VAL A 89 -1.53 7.83 -8.97
CA VAL A 89 -1.29 7.46 -7.59
C VAL A 89 -2.27 8.18 -6.68
N ALA A 90 -2.75 7.46 -5.67
CA ALA A 90 -3.57 8.03 -4.61
C ALA A 90 -3.10 7.50 -3.25
N HIS A 91 -3.05 8.41 -2.26
CA HIS A 91 -2.80 8.10 -0.86
C HIS A 91 -3.98 8.58 -0.05
N PHE A 92 -4.51 7.70 0.78
CA PHE A 92 -5.50 8.07 1.78
C PHE A 92 -5.06 7.52 3.14
N PRO A 93 -5.06 8.35 4.19
CA PRO A 93 -4.93 7.79 5.53
C PRO A 93 -6.13 6.88 5.80
N VAL A 94 -5.88 5.71 6.37
CA VAL A 94 -6.93 4.80 6.80
C VAL A 94 -6.70 4.38 8.24
N PHE A 95 -7.79 4.22 8.96
CA PHE A 95 -7.79 3.95 10.39
C PHE A 95 -8.51 2.64 10.66
N VAL A 96 -7.99 1.89 11.63
CA VAL A 96 -8.69 0.78 12.28
C VAL A 96 -9.25 1.26 13.64
N SER A 97 -9.88 0.35 14.39
CA SER A 97 -10.35 0.68 15.74
C SER A 97 -9.19 1.15 16.64
N THR A 98 -9.45 2.13 17.53
CA THR A 98 -8.42 2.64 18.45
C THR A 98 -7.85 1.54 19.34
N GLN A 99 -8.70 0.64 19.83
CA GLN A 99 -8.27 -0.51 20.64
C GLN A 99 -7.19 -1.33 19.93
N GLU A 100 -7.39 -1.65 18.66
CA GLU A 100 -6.44 -2.45 17.89
C GLU A 100 -5.15 -1.68 17.59
N SER A 101 -5.26 -0.41 17.19
CA SER A 101 -4.08 0.45 16.99
C SER A 101 -3.24 0.50 18.28
N ASP A 102 -3.88 0.61 19.44
CA ASP A 102 -3.19 0.61 20.73
C ASP A 102 -2.56 -0.75 21.06
N GLU A 103 -3.17 -1.87 20.63
CA GLU A 103 -2.59 -3.21 20.77
C GLU A 103 -1.32 -3.37 19.94
N TRP A 104 -1.31 -2.87 18.71
CA TRP A 104 -0.12 -2.86 17.86
C TRP A 104 1.00 -2.00 18.44
N GLU A 105 0.67 -0.80 18.95
CA GLU A 105 1.65 0.07 19.59
C GLU A 105 2.26 -0.59 20.85
N ARG A 106 1.42 -1.24 21.67
CA ARG A 106 1.90 -2.00 22.84
C ARG A 106 2.78 -3.18 22.41
N ALA A 107 2.43 -3.89 21.34
CA ALA A 107 3.23 -5.00 20.84
C ALA A 107 4.61 -4.53 20.36
N PHE A 108 4.66 -3.42 19.62
CA PHE A 108 5.90 -2.80 19.20
C PHE A 108 6.78 -2.38 20.39
N LYS A 109 6.21 -1.73 21.41
CA LYS A 109 6.94 -1.34 22.63
C LYS A 109 7.58 -2.51 23.38
N ARG A 110 7.06 -3.74 23.25
CA ARG A 110 7.67 -4.93 23.87
C ARG A 110 8.92 -5.42 23.14
N ILE A 111 9.00 -5.18 21.84
CA ILE A 111 10.16 -5.57 21.02
C ILE A 111 11.17 -4.42 20.85
N LEU A 112 10.82 -3.21 21.30
CA LEU A 112 11.68 -2.04 21.23
C LEU A 112 12.90 -2.20 22.15
N ASN A 113 13.97 -2.78 21.62
CA ASN A 113 15.32 -2.73 22.17
C ASN A 113 16.17 -1.75 21.34
N ARG A 114 17.36 -1.40 21.83
CA ARG A 114 18.24 -0.42 21.14
C ARG A 114 18.80 -0.93 19.80
N ASP A 115 18.69 -2.22 19.52
CA ASP A 115 19.24 -2.88 18.33
C ASP A 115 18.13 -3.36 17.37
N LEU A 116 16.89 -2.88 17.54
CA LEU A 116 15.77 -3.26 16.69
C LEU A 116 15.94 -2.60 15.31
N THR A 117 16.18 -3.42 14.29
CA THR A 117 16.18 -3.02 12.88
C THR A 117 14.95 -3.59 12.17
N ASP A 118 14.67 -3.08 10.97
CA ASP A 118 13.66 -3.60 10.05
C ASP A 118 13.93 -5.06 9.64
N GLU A 119 15.19 -5.48 9.66
CA GLU A 119 15.64 -6.85 9.41
C GLU A 119 15.63 -7.78 10.65
N SER A 120 15.23 -7.29 11.82
CA SER A 120 15.14 -8.15 13.02
C SER A 120 14.01 -9.19 12.91
N LEU A 121 14.20 -10.37 13.53
CA LEU A 121 13.17 -11.42 13.53
C LEU A 121 11.93 -10.97 14.31
N GLU A 122 12.14 -10.24 15.40
CA GLU A 122 11.12 -9.67 16.27
C GLU A 122 10.24 -8.69 15.50
N TYR A 123 10.85 -7.76 14.73
CA TYR A 123 10.10 -6.79 13.94
C TYR A 123 9.34 -7.45 12.78
N ARG A 124 9.96 -8.39 12.05
CA ARG A 124 9.24 -9.17 11.03
C ARG A 124 8.06 -9.95 11.60
N THR A 125 8.22 -10.51 12.80
CA THR A 125 7.14 -11.24 13.50
C THR A 125 6.01 -10.29 13.90
N TYR A 126 6.36 -9.09 14.40
CA TYR A 126 5.42 -8.02 14.70
C TYR A 126 4.64 -7.59 13.44
N LEU A 127 5.34 -7.25 12.34
CA LEU A 127 4.70 -6.87 11.08
C LEU A 127 3.79 -7.97 10.56
N LYS A 128 4.22 -9.24 10.62
CA LYS A 128 3.38 -10.37 10.23
C LYS A 128 2.09 -10.42 11.03
N SER A 129 2.14 -10.17 12.34
CA SER A 129 0.93 -10.16 13.19
C SER A 129 -0.04 -9.04 12.81
N VAL A 130 0.48 -7.86 12.43
CA VAL A 130 -0.30 -6.73 11.94
C VAL A 130 -0.94 -7.07 10.60
N ILE A 131 -0.17 -7.58 9.64
CA ILE A 131 -0.66 -8.01 8.32
C ILE A 131 -1.76 -9.05 8.47
N ASP A 132 -1.55 -10.09 9.28
CA ASP A 132 -2.54 -11.15 9.51
C ASP A 132 -3.83 -10.60 10.14
N SER A 133 -3.74 -9.53 10.95
CA SER A 133 -4.90 -8.83 11.49
C SER A 133 -5.64 -8.03 10.41
N LEU A 134 -4.90 -7.28 9.60
CA LEU A 134 -5.44 -6.48 8.50
C LEU A 134 -6.16 -7.37 7.48
N GLU A 135 -5.55 -8.49 7.05
CA GLU A 135 -6.09 -9.37 6.01
C GLU A 135 -7.44 -9.99 6.35
N LYS A 136 -7.69 -10.27 7.62
CA LYS A 136 -8.93 -10.90 8.10
C LYS A 136 -10.12 -9.94 8.14
N ARG A 137 -9.89 -8.63 7.95
CA ARG A 137 -10.93 -7.60 8.10
C ARG A 137 -11.77 -7.47 6.84
N GLU A 138 -13.03 -7.09 7.06
CA GLU A 138 -13.88 -6.60 5.98
C GLU A 138 -13.53 -5.15 5.65
N ASP A 139 -13.75 -4.73 4.41
CA ASP A 139 -13.43 -3.37 3.93
C ASP A 139 -14.11 -2.25 4.77
N ARG A 140 -15.32 -2.51 5.29
CA ARG A 140 -16.08 -1.58 6.14
C ARG A 140 -15.54 -1.42 7.57
N ALA A 141 -14.60 -2.27 7.99
CA ALA A 141 -13.96 -2.18 9.30
C ALA A 141 -12.88 -1.09 9.34
N PHE A 142 -12.54 -0.53 8.18
CA PHE A 142 -11.61 0.58 8.03
C PHE A 142 -12.37 1.91 7.92
N GLN A 143 -11.69 2.99 8.28
CA GLN A 143 -12.20 4.34 8.18
C GLN A 143 -11.19 5.20 7.40
N PRO A 144 -11.55 5.74 6.23
CA PRO A 144 -12.77 5.46 5.46
C PRO A 144 -12.87 3.98 5.02
N ASP A 145 -14.09 3.55 4.70
CA ASP A 145 -14.39 2.21 4.16
C ASP A 145 -13.60 1.98 2.86
N LEU A 146 -12.82 0.89 2.80
CA LEU A 146 -11.95 0.62 1.65
C LEU A 146 -12.75 0.42 0.36
N ALA A 147 -13.97 -0.12 0.43
CA ALA A 147 -14.81 -0.31 -0.74
C ALA A 147 -15.28 1.03 -1.33
N LYS A 148 -15.43 2.07 -0.50
CA LYS A 148 -15.75 3.43 -0.97
C LYS A 148 -14.54 4.10 -1.62
N LEU A 149 -13.34 3.87 -1.09
CA LEU A 149 -12.10 4.31 -1.73
C LEU A 149 -11.88 3.60 -3.08
N ASP A 150 -12.14 2.29 -3.13
CA ASP A 150 -12.09 1.51 -4.37
C ASP A 150 -13.07 2.09 -5.41
N GLN A 151 -14.31 2.42 -5.01
CA GLN A 151 -15.30 3.06 -5.88
C GLN A 151 -14.88 4.45 -6.36
N LEU A 152 -14.27 5.25 -5.48
CA LEU A 152 -13.72 6.56 -5.85
C LEU A 152 -12.68 6.40 -6.97
N LEU A 153 -11.77 5.43 -6.85
CA LEU A 153 -10.76 5.18 -7.88
C LEU A 153 -11.36 4.61 -9.17
N GLN A 154 -12.36 3.73 -9.08
CA GLN A 154 -13.09 3.24 -10.26
C GLN A 154 -13.87 4.35 -10.99
N SER A 155 -14.20 5.44 -10.30
CA SER A 155 -14.88 6.60 -10.90
C SER A 155 -13.95 7.55 -11.64
N VAL A 156 -12.62 7.38 -11.52
CA VAL A 156 -11.64 8.22 -12.20
C VAL A 156 -11.69 7.94 -13.70
N ASP A 157 -12.12 8.93 -14.48
CA ASP A 157 -12.06 8.91 -15.93
C ASP A 157 -11.15 10.01 -16.46
N VAL A 158 -10.02 9.60 -17.01
CA VAL A 158 -8.99 10.48 -17.60
C VAL A 158 -8.93 10.35 -19.12
N SER A 159 -9.89 9.65 -19.74
CA SER A 159 -9.94 9.45 -21.20
C SER A 159 -10.16 10.74 -22.01
N GLN A 160 -10.62 11.82 -21.35
CA GLN A 160 -10.87 13.12 -21.98
C GLN A 160 -9.83 14.21 -21.67
N ALA A 161 -8.78 13.91 -20.91
CA ALA A 161 -7.74 14.88 -20.61
C ALA A 161 -6.85 15.12 -21.85
N ARG A 162 -7.24 16.06 -22.71
CA ARG A 162 -6.31 16.66 -23.69
C ARG A 162 -5.38 17.60 -22.92
N PHE A 163 -4.13 17.18 -22.77
CA PHE A 163 -3.03 18.03 -22.32
C PHE A 163 -2.37 18.73 -23.51
#